data_AF-A0A256CKN4-F1
#
_entry.id   AF-A0A256CKN4-F1
#
_cell.length_a   1.000
_cell.length_b   1.000
_cell.length_c   1.000
_cell.angle_alpha   90.00
_cell.angle_beta   90.00
_cell.angle_gamma   90.00
#
_symmetry.space_group_name_H-M   'P 1'
#
loop_
_entity.id
_entity.type
_entity.pdbx_description
1 polymer ?
#
loop_
_entity_poly.entity_id
_entity_poly.type
_entity_poly.pdbx_seq_one_letter_code
_entity_poly.pdbx_strand_id
1 'polypeptide(L)' 'MKQYRILLAFLALFPMIIYYIGLSFWPQFMATHFIWGVPYSILGGVVVMLWGAFIALFYALLYFLNRDLQIKDD' A
#
# COMPACT_ATOMS: atom_id res chain seq x y z
N MET A 1 1.77 -11.73 17.92
CA MET A 1 1.08 -11.68 16.60
C MET A 1 0.06 -10.54 16.42
N LYS A 2 -0.72 -10.11 17.44
CA LYS A 2 -1.78 -9.08 17.26
C LYS A 2 -1.27 -7.66 16.95
N GLN A 3 -0.19 -7.19 17.59
CA GLN A 3 0.32 -5.82 17.40
C GLN A 3 0.82 -5.55 15.97
N TYR A 4 1.49 -6.52 15.33
CA TYR A 4 2.04 -6.34 13.97
C TYR A 4 0.94 -6.17 12.91
N ARG A 5 -0.25 -6.74 13.14
CA ARG A 5 -1.38 -6.64 12.19
C ARG A 5 -1.93 -5.20 12.11
N ILE A 6 -2.00 -4.52 13.25
CA ILE A 6 -2.44 -3.12 13.32
C ILE A 6 -1.40 -2.23 12.61
N LEU A 7 -0.11 -2.44 12.90
CA LEU A 7 0.96 -1.69 12.25
C LEU A 7 0.96 -1.88 10.73
N LEU A 8 0.78 -3.10 10.25
CA LEU A 8 0.67 -3.40 8.82
C LEU A 8 -0.56 -2.76 8.17
N ALA A 9 -1.70 -2.72 8.88
CA ALA A 9 -2.89 -2.03 8.39
C ALA A 9 -2.66 -0.51 8.27
N PHE A 10 -2.03 0.11 9.27
CA PHE A 10 -1.64 1.52 9.18
C PHE A 10 -0.66 1.76 8.03
N LEU A 11 0.33 0.90 7.86
CA LEU A 11 1.31 0.98 6.78
C LEU A 11 0.66 0.82 5.40
N ALA A 12 -0.33 -0.05 5.27
CA ALA A 12 -1.10 -0.22 4.03
C ALA A 12 -1.93 1.03 3.68
N LEU A 13 -2.57 1.63 4.68
CA LEU A 13 -3.47 2.77 4.49
C LEU A 13 -2.75 4.10 4.31
N PHE A 14 -1.53 4.25 4.85
CA PHE A 14 -0.79 5.51 4.86
C PHE A 14 -0.66 6.18 3.47
N PRO A 15 -0.17 5.51 2.41
CA PRO A 15 -0.07 6.14 1.09
C PRO A 15 -1.44 6.40 0.45
N MET A 16 -2.46 5.61 0.79
CA MET A 16 -3.83 5.85 0.32
C MET A 16 -4.38 7.16 0.91
N ILE A 17 -4.17 7.39 2.21
CA ILE A 17 -4.55 8.63 2.88
C ILE A 17 -3.84 9.83 2.23
N ILE A 18 -2.53 9.75 2.00
CA ILE A 18 -1.77 10.83 1.36
C ILE A 18 -2.29 11.12 -0.05
N TYR A 19 -2.56 10.07 -0.84
CA TYR A 19 -3.07 10.22 -2.20
C TYR A 19 -4.43 10.94 -2.23
N TYR A 20 -5.37 10.55 -1.35
CA TYR A 20 -6.68 11.19 -1.29
C TYR A 20 -6.64 12.62 -0.71
N ILE A 21 -5.73 12.90 0.22
CA ILE A 21 -5.45 14.28 0.67
C ILE A 21 -4.95 15.11 -0.53
N GLY A 22 -3.97 14.61 -1.28
CA GLY A 22 -3.45 15.29 -2.46
C GLY A 22 -4.52 15.59 -3.50
N LEU A 23 -5.39 14.62 -3.78
CA LEU A 23 -6.54 14.81 -4.66
C LEU A 23 -7.54 15.85 -4.14
N SER A 24 -7.74 15.94 -2.83
CA SER A 24 -8.71 16.85 -2.22
C SER A 24 -8.22 18.30 -2.23
N PHE A 25 -6.92 18.52 -2.00
CA PHE A 25 -6.35 19.88 -1.91
C PHE A 25 -5.81 20.42 -3.23
N TRP A 26 -5.32 19.56 -4.12
CA TRP A 26 -4.73 19.97 -5.40
C TRP A 26 -5.27 19.17 -6.61
N PRO A 27 -6.60 19.11 -6.81
CA PRO A 27 -7.20 18.33 -7.90
C PRO A 27 -6.76 18.83 -9.28
N GLN A 28 -6.68 20.16 -9.50
CA GLN A 28 -6.26 20.69 -10.81
C GLN A 28 -4.81 20.33 -11.13
N PHE A 29 -3.91 20.39 -10.14
CA PHE A 29 -2.51 20.03 -10.35
C PHE A 29 -2.37 18.57 -10.77
N MET A 30 -3.05 17.65 -10.06
CA MET A 30 -2.97 16.22 -10.34
C MET A 30 -3.63 15.81 -11.67
N ALA A 31 -4.60 16.59 -12.16
CA ALA A 31 -5.25 16.34 -13.44
C ALA A 31 -4.52 16.94 -14.65
N THR A 32 -3.76 18.02 -14.44
CA THR A 32 -3.11 18.78 -15.53
C THR A 32 -1.64 18.41 -15.73
N HIS A 33 -1.00 17.79 -14.74
CA HIS A 33 0.37 17.31 -14.87
C HIS A 33 0.36 15.88 -15.40
N PHE A 34 1.12 15.67 -16.47
CA PHE A 34 1.23 14.39 -17.17
C PHE A 34 2.67 13.89 -17.11
N ILE A 35 2.82 12.60 -16.79
CA ILE A 35 4.06 11.84 -16.96
C ILE A 35 3.75 10.78 -18.01
N TRP A 36 4.49 10.78 -19.12
CA TRP A 36 4.35 9.79 -20.18
C TRP A 36 2.92 9.72 -20.77
N GLY A 37 2.23 10.86 -20.83
CA GLY A 37 0.85 10.95 -21.33
C GLY A 37 -0.23 10.53 -20.33
N VAL A 38 0.15 10.16 -19.11
CA VAL A 38 -0.79 9.76 -18.04
C VAL A 38 -0.86 10.85 -16.97
N PRO A 39 -2.06 11.28 -16.55
CA PRO A 39 -2.20 12.30 -15.52
C PRO A 39 -1.73 11.77 -14.15
N TYR A 40 -1.20 12.66 -13.32
CA TYR A 40 -0.66 12.33 -12.00
C TYR A 40 -1.69 11.67 -11.08
N SER A 41 -2.97 12.02 -11.22
CA SER A 41 -4.06 11.36 -10.51
C SER A 41 -4.07 9.86 -10.79
N ILE A 42 -4.03 9.44 -12.06
CA ILE A 42 -4.02 8.02 -12.42
C ILE A 42 -2.74 7.35 -11.94
N LEU A 43 -1.57 7.96 -12.14
CA LEU A 43 -0.30 7.39 -11.70
C LEU A 43 -0.25 7.22 -10.18
N GLY A 44 -0.71 8.21 -9.42
CA GLY A 44 -0.82 8.12 -7.97
C GLY A 44 -1.72 6.97 -7.54
N GLY A 45 -2.86 6.78 -8.19
CA GLY A 45 -3.75 5.64 -7.95
C GLY A 45 -3.05 4.29 -8.18
N VAL A 46 -2.32 4.13 -9.29
CA VAL A 46 -1.55 2.91 -9.58
C VAL A 46 -0.48 2.65 -8.52
N VAL A 47 0.24 3.68 -8.09
CA VAL A 47 1.26 3.56 -7.03
C VAL A 47 0.64 3.07 -5.72
N VAL A 48 -0.52 3.63 -5.32
CA VAL A 48 -1.23 3.17 -4.11
C VAL A 48 -1.71 1.72 -4.26
N MET A 49 -2.20 1.32 -5.42
CA MET A 49 -2.62 -0.06 -5.67
C MET A 49 -1.44 -1.04 -5.58
N LEU A 50 -0.30 -0.69 -6.18
CA LEU A 50 0.92 -1.51 -6.10
C LEU A 50 1.44 -1.61 -4.67
N TRP A 51 1.36 -0.53 -3.89
CA TRP A 51 1.70 -0.56 -2.47
C TRP A 51 0.80 -1.53 -1.69
N GLY A 52 -0.51 -1.46 -1.90
CA GLY A 52 -1.46 -2.39 -1.26
C GLY A 52 -1.17 -3.85 -1.61
N ALA A 53 -0.89 -4.14 -2.88
CA ALA A 53 -0.50 -5.47 -3.33
C ALA A 53 0.82 -5.94 -2.67
N PHE A 54 1.80 -5.05 -2.55
CA PHE A 54 3.07 -5.35 -1.88
C PHE A 54 2.89 -5.70 -0.41
N ILE A 55 2.09 -4.93 0.34
CA ILE A 55 1.80 -5.22 1.75
C ILE A 55 1.04 -6.54 1.90
N ALA A 56 0.10 -6.85 1.00
CA ALA A 56 -0.63 -8.12 1.01
C ALA A 56 0.32 -9.31 0.79
N LEU A 57 1.23 -9.20 -0.18
CA LEU A 57 2.25 -10.22 -0.43
C LEU A 57 3.18 -10.40 0.77
N PHE A 58 3.64 -9.30 1.38
CA PHE A 58 4.47 -9.33 2.56
C PHE A 58 3.77 -10.00 3.76
N TYR A 59 2.48 -9.71 3.96
CA TYR A 59 1.69 -10.36 5.00
C TYR A 59 1.55 -11.87 4.77
N ALA A 60 1.30 -12.28 3.52
CA ALA A 60 1.23 -13.70 3.16
C ALA A 60 2.57 -14.40 3.45
N LEU A 61 3.70 -13.79 3.06
CA LEU A 61 5.03 -14.32 3.32
C LEU A 61 5.32 -14.49 4.82
N LEU A 62 4.99 -13.48 5.63
CA LEU A 62 5.12 -13.57 7.09
C LEU A 62 4.25 -14.68 7.69
N TYR A 63 3.07 -14.91 7.14
CA TYR A 63 2.20 -16.00 7.58
C TYR A 63 2.81 -17.37 7.27
N PHE A 64 3.31 -17.58 6.05
CA PHE A 64 3.97 -18.83 5.67
C PHE A 64 5.23 -19.10 6.50
N LEU A 65 6.10 -18.11 6.67
CA LEU A 65 7.32 -18.23 7.47
C LEU A 65 7.03 -18.60 8.93
N ASN A 66 6.03 -17.97 9.55
CA ASN A 66 5.66 -18.29 10.93
C ASN A 66 5.03 -19.69 11.05
N ARG A 67 4.30 -20.15 10.03
CA ARG A 67 3.73 -21.50 10.01
C ARG A 67 4.83 -22.56 9.93
N ASP A 68 5.83 -22.36 9.08
CA ASP A 68 6.94 -23.31 8.92
C ASP A 68 7.83 -23.38 10.18
N LEU A 69 7.99 -22.26 10.90
CA LEU A 69 8.69 -22.25 12.19
C LEU A 69 7.95 -23.07 13.25
N GLN A 70 6.62 -22.95 13.34
CA GLN A 70 5.83 -23.73 14.31
C GLN A 70 5.86 -25.24 14.04
N ILE A 71 5.98 -25.67 12.78
CA ILE A 71 6.06 -27.10 12.42
C ILE A 71 7.42 -27.72 12.80
N LYS A 72 8.46 -26.90 12.97
CA LYS A 72 9.83 -27.36 13.27
C LYS A 72 10.12 -27.55 14.76
N ASP A 73 9.28 -26.97 15.62
CA ASP A 73 9.44 -27.00 17.08
C ASP A 73 8.64 -28.14 17.77
N ASP A 74 7.86 -28.92 16.99
CA ASP A 74 7.14 -30.14 17.41
C ASP A 74 7.89 -31.42 16.98
#